data_AF-A0A7C1SA19-F1
#
_entry.id   AF-A0A7C1SA19-F1
#
_cell.length_a   1.000
_cell.length_b   1.000
_cell.length_c   1.000
_cell.angle_alpha   90.00
_cell.angle_beta   90.00
_cell.angle_gamma   90.00
#
_symmetry.space_group_name_H-M   'P 1'
#
loop_
_entity.id
_entity.type
_entity.pdbx_description
1 polymer ?
#
loop_
_entity_poly.entity_id
_entity_poly.type
_entity_poly.pdbx_seq_one_letter_code
_entity_poly.pdbx_strand_id
1 'polypeptide(L)' 'MKLILLLAAVLVVALLVTQQLNEGKDAKAEQAAEIGTDKPPKVPTSPGDVPKFEDDMKKFMEDEAAKQAEKIGQATQ' A
#
# COMPACT_ATOMS: atom_id res chain seq x y z
N MET A 1 -8.00 -7.98 -43.28
CA MET A 1 -6.91 -8.59 -42.49
C MET A 1 -6.27 -7.59 -41.51
N LYS A 2 -5.74 -6.45 -41.97
CA LYS A 2 -5.12 -5.42 -41.09
C LYS A 2 -6.05 -4.85 -39.99
N LEU A 3 -7.32 -4.60 -40.31
CA LEU A 3 -8.31 -4.10 -39.34
C LEU A 3 -8.67 -5.11 -38.23
N ILE A 4 -8.69 -6.40 -38.57
CA ILE A 4 -8.99 -7.48 -37.62
C ILE A 4 -7.83 -7.61 -36.62
N LEU A 5 -6.59 -7.48 -37.09
CA LEU A 5 -5.40 -7.46 -36.23
C LEU A 5 -5.38 -6.27 -35.27
N LEU A 6 -5.79 -5.08 -35.74
CA LEU A 6 -5.92 -3.90 -34.88
C LEU A 6 -6.98 -4.09 -33.80
N LEU A 7 -8.14 -4.63 -34.15
CA LEU A 7 -9.21 -4.95 -33.20
C LEU A 7 -8.77 -5.98 -32.16
N ALA A 8 -8.04 -7.01 -32.59
CA ALA A 8 -7.48 -8.01 -31.67
C ALA A 8 -6.47 -7.39 -30.71
N ALA A 9 -5.59 -6.50 -31.19
CA ALA A 9 -4.63 -5.80 -30.34
C ALA A 9 -5.33 -4.91 -29.29
N VAL A 10 -6.37 -4.18 -29.68
CA VAL A 10 -7.16 -3.35 -28.75
C VAL A 10 -7.85 -4.22 -27.69
N LEU A 11 -8.41 -5.37 -28.08
CA LEU A 11 -9.02 -6.33 -27.14
C LEU A 11 -8.01 -6.84 -26.11
N VAL A 12 -6.82 -7.22 -26.55
CA VAL A 12 -5.76 -7.73 -25.66
C VAL A 12 -5.32 -6.66 -24.65
N VAL A 13 -5.14 -5.41 -25.10
CA VAL A 13 -4.79 -4.29 -24.21
C VAL A 13 -5.91 -4.01 -23.20
N ALA A 14 -7.17 -4.00 -23.65
CA ALA A 14 -8.31 -3.82 -22.75
C ALA A 14 -8.37 -4.92 -21.68
N LEU A 15 -8.15 -6.18 -22.06
CA LEU A 15 -8.12 -7.32 -21.14
C LEU A 15 -6.97 -7.23 -20.13
N LEU A 16 -5.77 -6.84 -20.57
CA LEU A 16 -4.61 -6.61 -19.70
C LEU A 16 -4.87 -5.49 -18.68
N VAL A 17 -5.45 -4.37 -19.11
CA VAL A 17 -5.82 -3.27 -18.22
C VAL A 17 -6.85 -3.72 -17.18
N THR A 18 -7.86 -4.50 -17.58
CA THR A 18 -8.84 -5.04 -16.62
C THR A 18 -8.25 -6.03 -15.65
N GLN A 19 -7.28 -6.85 -16.06
CA GLN A 19 -6.57 -7.77 -15.16
C GLN A 19 -5.73 -7.00 -14.14
N GLN A 20 -4.97 -5.98 -14.56
CA GLN A 20 -4.20 -5.15 -13.62
C GLN A 20 -5.10 -4.41 -12.61
N LEU A 21 -6.29 -3.97 -13.03
CA LEU A 21 -7.26 -3.37 -12.13
C LEU A 21 -7.89 -4.37 -11.15
N ASN A 22 -8.00 -5.65 -11.53
CA ASN A 22 -8.50 -6.72 -10.67
C ASN A 22 -7.43 -7.31 -9.75
N GLU A 23 -6.15 -7.30 -10.15
CA GLU A 23 -5.02 -7.66 -9.27
C GLU A 23 -4.92 -6.71 -8.06
N GLY A 24 -5.47 -5.49 -8.16
CA GLY A 24 -5.63 -4.56 -7.04
C GLY A 24 -6.82 -4.88 -6.11
N LYS A 25 -7.70 -5.84 -6.46
CA LYS A 25 -8.90 -6.20 -5.68
C LYS A 25 -8.73 -7.43 -4.79
N ASP A 26 -7.81 -8.33 -5.11
CA ASP A 26 -7.52 -9.51 -4.27
C ASP A 26 -6.51 -9.23 -3.15
N ALA A 27 -5.97 -8.02 -3.06
CA ALA A 27 -5.05 -7.61 -2.00
C ALA A 27 -5.73 -6.85 -0.86
N LYS A 28 -6.89 -7.29 -0.35
CA LYS A 28 -7.37 -6.83 0.98
C LYS A 28 -8.48 -7.64 1.64
N ALA A 29 -8.46 -8.97 1.51
CA ALA A 29 -9.30 -9.83 2.36
C ALA A 29 -8.50 -10.66 3.38
N GLU A 30 -7.17 -10.64 3.33
CA GLU A 30 -6.34 -11.27 4.36
C GLU A 30 -5.97 -10.22 5.41
N GLN A 31 -6.73 -10.28 6.50
CA GLN A 31 -6.28 -10.01 7.87
C GLN A 31 -5.00 -9.19 7.98
N ALA A 32 -5.18 -7.88 8.18
CA ALA A 32 -4.21 -7.00 8.79
C ALA A 32 -4.01 -7.37 10.27
N ALA A 33 -3.62 -8.61 10.52
CA ALA A 33 -3.14 -9.15 11.78
C ALA A 33 -1.61 -9.29 11.70
N GLU A 34 -0.94 -8.26 11.20
CA GLU A 34 0.47 -8.06 11.45
C GLU A 34 0.64 -6.64 11.95
N ILE A 35 0.68 -6.54 13.28
CA ILE A 35 1.25 -5.41 14.02
C ILE A 35 2.75 -5.44 13.70
N GLY A 36 3.11 -5.02 12.50
CA GLY A 36 4.49 -4.80 12.11
C GLY A 36 4.82 -3.34 12.36
N THR A 37 5.74 -3.07 13.28
CA THR A 37 6.31 -1.76 13.66
C THR A 37 6.98 -0.99 12.50
N ASP A 38 6.75 -1.40 11.25
CA ASP A 38 7.30 -0.80 10.03
C ASP A 38 6.21 -0.28 9.08
N LYS A 39 4.93 -0.59 9.32
CA LYS A 39 3.84 -0.13 8.46
C LYS A 39 3.06 0.98 9.16
N PRO A 40 2.73 2.08 8.45
CA PRO A 40 1.95 3.16 9.04
C PRO A 40 0.60 2.62 9.53
N PRO A 41 0.09 3.16 10.66
CA PRO A 41 -1.17 2.71 11.22
C PRO A 41 -2.30 2.88 10.21
N LYS A 42 -3.26 1.94 10.22
CA LYS A 42 -4.36 1.92 9.27
C LYS A 42 -5.34 3.05 9.58
N VAL A 43 -5.63 3.89 8.58
CA VAL A 43 -6.60 4.98 8.72
C VAL A 43 -7.97 4.41 9.12
N PRO A 44 -8.54 4.85 10.25
CA PRO A 44 -9.82 4.36 10.72
C PRO A 44 -10.94 4.81 9.79
N THR A 45 -11.88 3.92 9.51
CA THR A 45 -13.10 4.20 8.73
C THR A 45 -14.29 4.50 9.63
N SER A 46 -14.12 4.35 10.94
CA SER A 46 -15.13 4.59 11.97
C SER A 46 -14.66 5.71 12.92
N PRO A 47 -15.55 6.64 13.29
CA PRO A 47 -15.18 7.79 14.12
C PRO A 47 -14.75 7.41 15.55
N GLY A 48 -15.17 6.25 16.06
CA GLY A 48 -14.77 5.75 17.38
C GLY A 48 -13.31 5.27 17.46
N ASP A 49 -12.68 4.98 16.32
CA ASP A 49 -11.31 4.47 16.26
C ASP A 49 -10.27 5.57 16.01
N VAL A 50 -10.73 6.83 15.82
CA VAL A 50 -9.87 8.00 15.61
C VAL A 50 -8.91 8.24 16.77
N PRO A 51 -9.33 8.22 18.05
CA PRO A 51 -8.41 8.46 19.17
C PRO A 51 -7.29 7.44 19.24
N LYS A 52 -7.59 6.17 18.93
CA LYS A 52 -6.62 5.09 18.93
C LYS A 52 -5.60 5.24 17.79
N PHE A 53 -6.07 5.65 16.62
CA PHE A 53 -5.19 5.92 15.48
C PHE A 53 -4.22 7.08 15.75
N GLU A 54 -4.64 8.12 16.47
CA GLU A 54 -3.76 9.24 16.85
C GLU A 54 -2.61 8.79 17.74
N ASP A 55 -2.89 7.97 18.76
CA ASP A 55 -1.88 7.37 19.63
C ASP A 55 -0.90 6.46 18.86
N ASP A 56 -1.44 5.63 17.94
CA ASP A 56 -0.64 4.74 17.11
C ASP A 56 0.24 5.51 16.12
N MET A 57 -0.26 6.61 15.54
CA MET A 57 0.52 7.50 14.66
C MET A 57 1.67 8.18 15.39
N LYS A 58 1.44 8.64 16.63
CA LYS A 58 2.46 9.31 17.41
C LYS A 58 3.64 8.38 17.70
N LYS A 59 3.36 7.13 18.13
CA LYS A 59 4.40 6.12 18.31
C LYS A 59 5.13 5.80 17.02
N PHE A 60 4.39 5.64 15.92
CA PHE A 60 5.01 5.35 14.61
C PHE A 60 5.99 6.45 14.18
N MET A 61 5.65 7.74 14.38
CA MET A 61 6.57 8.84 14.09
C MET A 61 7.83 8.83 14.98
N GLU A 62 7.66 8.54 16.28
CA GLU A 62 8.78 8.46 17.22
C GLU A 62 9.75 7.32 16.85
N ASP A 63 9.23 6.14 16.50
CA ASP A 63 10.01 4.99 16.06
C ASP A 63 10.70 5.22 14.70
N GLU A 64 10.01 5.81 13.72
CA GLU A 64 10.59 6.14 12.41
C GLU A 64 11.69 7.21 12.51
N ALA A 65 11.52 8.21 13.38
CA ALA A 65 12.54 9.22 13.62
C ALA A 65 13.82 8.60 14.21
N ALA A 66 13.68 7.66 15.15
CA ALA A 66 14.80 6.91 15.72
C ALA A 66 15.48 6.04 14.65
N LYS A 67 14.71 5.29 13.85
CA LYS A 67 15.24 4.48 12.73
C LYS A 67 15.94 5.32 11.67
N GLN A 68 15.42 6.50 11.33
CA GLN A 68 16.07 7.41 10.39
C GLN A 68 17.40 7.93 10.93
N ALA A 69 17.45 8.33 12.20
CA ALA A 69 18.69 8.77 12.84
C ALA A 69 19.75 7.66 12.82
N GLU A 70 19.36 6.40 13.08
CA GLU A 70 20.25 5.25 13.01
C GLU A 70 20.75 4.99 11.58
N LYS A 71 19.87 5.06 10.57
CA LYS A 71 20.26 4.91 9.15
C LYS A 71 21.22 6.00 8.68
N ILE A 72 20.99 7.25 9.10
CA ILE A 72 21.90 8.37 8.76
C ILE A 72 23.25 8.17 9.47
N GLY A 73 23.25 7.77 10.74
CA GLY A 73 24.46 7.46 11.50
C GLY A 73 25.30 6.33 10.89
N GLN A 74 24.66 5.28 10.38
CA GLN A 74 25.34 4.18 9.68
C GLN A 74 25.82 4.55 8.26
N ALA A 75 25.13 5.45 7.57
CA ALA A 75 25.52 5.88 6.22
C ALA A 75 26.64 6.94 6.20
N THR A 76 26.93 7.57 7.35
CA THR A 76 27.95 8.62 7.48
C THR A 76 29.24 8.14 8.18
N GLN A 77 29.32 6.85 8.54
CA GLN A 77 30.55 6.16 8.97
C GLN A 77 31.18 5.39 7.80
#